data_AF-W7YEL4-F1
#
_entry.id   AF-W7YEL4-F1
#
_cell.length_a   1.000
_cell.length_b   1.000
_cell.length_c   1.000
_cell.angle_alpha   90.00
_cell.angle_beta   90.00
_cell.angle_gamma   90.00
#
_symmetry.space_group_name_H-M   'P 1'
#
loop_
_entity.id
_entity.type
_entity.pdbx_description
1 polymer ?
#
loop_
_entity_poly.entity_id
_entity_poly.type
_entity_poly.pdbx_seq_one_letter_code
_entity_poly.pdbx_strand_id
1 'polypeptide(L)'
;MRRIVKIKIIVGILLALFVGLVILADIVSLSKNTTDYLNVYQIAEDAPHWMFRSVSCYVGWSLLKIGMIITYLIFSILALIKKQKRLIKGLLIFELIVLIWVIRYLYLFYASGFDHYPGFDPYIF
;
A
#
# COMPACT_ATOMS: atom_id res chain seq x y z
N MET A 1 2.24 27.89 9.47
CA MET A 1 1.57 26.57 9.60
C MET A 1 1.31 26.31 11.07
N ARG A 2 0.10 25.88 11.45
CA ARG A 2 -0.25 25.60 12.85
C ARG A 2 0.56 24.40 13.39
N ARG A 3 0.90 24.39 14.68
CA ARG A 3 1.70 23.33 15.33
C ARG A 3 1.11 21.93 15.11
N ILE A 4 -0.22 21.79 15.23
CA ILE A 4 -0.95 20.54 15.01
C ILE A 4 -0.76 20.02 13.58
N VAL A 5 -0.84 20.89 12.57
CA VAL A 5 -0.66 20.50 11.15
C VAL A 5 0.76 20.01 10.91
N LYS A 6 1.77 20.67 11.51
CA LYS A 6 3.16 20.23 11.42
C LYS A 6 3.36 18.84 12.03
N ILE A 7 2.82 18.61 13.23
CA ILE A 7 2.91 17.31 13.91
C ILE A 7 2.25 16.22 13.08
N LYS A 8 1.03 16.47 12.56
CA LYS A 8 0.34 15.53 11.68
C LYS A 8 1.21 15.11 10.49
N ILE A 9 1.81 16.07 9.78
CA ILE A 9 2.66 15.77 8.61
C ILE A 9 3.89 14.96 9.02
N ILE A 10 4.53 15.28 10.15
CA ILE A 10 5.69 14.51 10.64
C ILE A 10 5.28 13.07 10.99
N VAL A 11 4.17 12.88 11.69
CA VAL A 11 3.64 11.53 12.00
C VAL A 11 3.32 10.78 10.71
N GLY A 12 2.71 11.43 9.72
CA GLY A 12 2.44 10.85 8.41
C GLY A 12 3.71 10.40 7.68
N ILE A 13 4.78 11.22 7.71
CA ILE A 13 6.09 10.85 7.16
C ILE A 13 6.65 9.60 7.85
N LEU A 14 6.62 9.55 9.18
CA LEU A 14 7.14 8.40 9.95
C LEU A 14 6.35 7.12 9.63
N LEU A 15 5.02 7.21 9.57
CA LEU A 15 4.17 6.07 9.18
C LEU A 15 4.44 5.63 7.74
N ALA A 16 4.60 6.56 6.80
CA ALA A 16 4.90 6.24 5.40
C ALA A 16 6.26 5.55 5.25
N LEU A 17 7.27 5.98 6.01
CA LEU A 17 8.58 5.32 6.06
C LEU A 17 8.46 3.90 6.62
N PHE A 18 7.73 3.72 7.73
CA PHE A 18 7.48 2.40 8.30
C PHE A 18 6.80 1.46 7.30
N VAL A 19 5.73 1.92 6.64
CA VAL A 19 5.03 1.13 5.61
C VAL A 19 5.96 0.80 4.44
N GLY A 20 6.80 1.74 4.02
CA GLY A 20 7.81 1.50 2.98
C GLY A 20 8.79 0.38 3.36
N LEU A 21 9.25 0.35 4.62
CA LEU A 21 10.10 -0.73 5.12
C LEU A 21 9.38 -2.09 5.12
N VAL A 22 8.11 -2.12 5.52
CA VAL A 22 7.29 -3.34 5.50
C VAL A 22 7.15 -3.89 4.07
N ILE A 23 6.84 -3.04 3.08
CA ILE A 23 6.71 -3.47 1.68
C ILE A 23 8.06 -3.96 1.13
N LEU A 24 9.16 -3.29 1.46
CA LEU A 24 10.50 -3.74 1.06
C LEU A 24 10.86 -5.10 1.68
N ALA A 25 10.55 -5.29 2.96
CA ALA A 25 10.76 -6.57 3.64
C ALA A 25 9.95 -7.70 3.00
N ASP A 26 8.73 -7.41 2.55
CA ASP A 26 7.85 -8.34 1.84
C ASP A 26 8.45 -8.75 0.48
N ILE A 27 8.96 -7.79 -0.31
CA ILE A 27 9.64 -8.08 -1.58
C ILE A 27 10.91 -8.93 -1.37
N VAL A 28 11.70 -8.60 -0.35
CA VAL A 28 12.92 -9.37 -0.03
C VAL A 28 12.57 -10.77 0.44
N SER A 29 11.52 -10.91 1.25
CA SER A 29 11.04 -12.21 1.74
C SER A 29 10.52 -13.08 0.59
N LEU A 30 9.80 -12.50 -0.36
CA LEU A 30 9.36 -13.17 -1.59
C LEU A 30 10.55 -13.75 -2.36
N SER A 31 11.67 -13.03 -2.48
CA SER A 31 12.86 -13.55 -3.18
C SER A 31 13.56 -14.70 -2.45
N LYS A 32 13.40 -14.80 -1.12
CA LYS A 32 14.04 -15.82 -0.29
C LYS A 32 13.17 -17.08 -0.14
N ASN A 33 11.86 -16.89 -0.03
CA ASN A 33 10.87 -17.94 0.26
C ASN A 33 9.74 -17.92 -0.78
N THR A 34 10.09 -17.95 -2.07
CA THR A 34 9.12 -17.81 -3.17
C THR A 34 7.98 -18.82 -3.08
N THR A 35 8.28 -20.09 -2.81
CA THR A 35 7.28 -21.17 -2.77
C THR A 35 6.21 -20.93 -1.71
N ASP A 36 6.61 -20.47 -0.52
CA ASP A 36 5.68 -20.16 0.57
C ASP A 36 4.77 -18.99 0.18
N TYR A 37 5.33 -17.97 -0.48
CA TYR A 37 4.55 -16.83 -0.97
C TYR A 37 3.56 -17.21 -2.06
N LEU A 38 3.97 -18.07 -3.02
CA LEU A 38 3.06 -18.58 -4.05
C LEU A 38 1.87 -19.32 -3.41
N ASN A 39 2.12 -20.11 -2.37
CA ASN A 39 1.08 -20.87 -1.67
C ASN A 39 0.18 -19.99 -0.80
N VAL A 40 0.77 -19.05 -0.04
CA VAL A 40 0.03 -18.17 0.88
C VAL A 40 -0.83 -17.15 0.12
N TYR A 41 -0.26 -16.53 -0.92
CA TYR A 41 -0.95 -15.52 -1.72
C TYR A 41 -1.68 -16.11 -2.93
N GLN A 42 -1.67 -17.44 -3.08
CA GLN A 42 -2.30 -18.16 -4.19
C GLN A 42 -1.95 -17.54 -5.55
N ILE A 43 -0.64 -17.32 -5.77
CA ILE A 43 -0.18 -16.66 -6.99
C ILE A 43 -0.24 -17.67 -8.15
N ALA A 44 -1.23 -17.52 -9.01
CA ALA A 44 -1.51 -18.39 -10.16
C ALA A 44 -2.11 -17.60 -11.33
N GLU A 45 -1.90 -18.04 -12.57
CA GLU A 45 -2.31 -17.28 -13.77
C GLU A 45 -3.81 -16.97 -13.84
N ASP A 46 -4.63 -17.85 -13.28
CA ASP A 46 -6.08 -17.76 -13.18
C ASP A 46 -6.58 -16.91 -12.01
N ALA A 47 -5.68 -16.33 -11.21
CA ALA A 47 -6.05 -15.50 -10.07
C ALA A 47 -6.94 -14.31 -10.50
N PRO A 48 -8.02 -14.03 -9.73
CA PRO A 48 -9.00 -12.99 -10.07
C PRO A 48 -8.39 -11.59 -10.06
N HIS A 49 -7.41 -11.36 -9.18
CA HIS A 49 -6.72 -10.07 -9.08
C HIS A 49 -5.39 -10.10 -9.82
N TRP A 50 -5.19 -9.11 -10.70
CA TRP A 50 -3.96 -8.97 -11.51
C TRP A 50 -2.67 -9.08 -10.68
N MET A 51 -2.64 -8.51 -9.48
CA MET A 51 -1.45 -8.54 -8.61
C MET A 51 -1.04 -9.94 -8.16
N PHE A 52 -1.94 -10.92 -8.19
CA PHE A 52 -1.68 -12.31 -7.82
C PHE A 52 -1.50 -13.22 -9.03
N ARG A 53 -1.51 -12.71 -10.27
CA ARG A 53 -1.37 -13.56 -11.46
C ARG A 53 0.03 -14.12 -11.69
N SER A 54 1.03 -13.42 -11.19
CA SER A 54 2.42 -13.86 -11.27
C SER A 54 3.26 -13.12 -10.23
N VAL A 55 4.44 -13.67 -9.94
CA VAL A 55 5.45 -13.02 -9.08
C VAL A 55 5.80 -11.63 -9.65
N SER A 56 5.94 -11.50 -10.97
CA SER A 56 6.23 -10.22 -11.62
C SER A 56 5.11 -9.20 -11.43
N CYS A 57 3.84 -9.62 -11.50
CA CYS A 57 2.70 -8.75 -11.22
C CYS A 57 2.68 -8.31 -9.74
N TYR A 58 2.97 -9.23 -8.82
CA TYR A 58 3.04 -8.91 -7.39
C TYR A 58 4.15 -7.89 -7.10
N VAL A 59 5.35 -8.12 -7.64
CA VAL A 59 6.48 -7.21 -7.50
C VAL A 59 6.15 -5.84 -8.12
N GLY A 60 5.57 -5.82 -9.33
CA GLY A 60 5.15 -4.58 -9.99
C GLY A 60 4.13 -3.80 -9.17
N TRP A 61 3.15 -4.49 -8.58
CA TRP A 61 2.18 -3.90 -7.66
C TRP A 61 2.83 -3.32 -6.40
N SER A 62 3.78 -4.03 -5.80
CA SER A 62 4.53 -3.55 -4.63
C SER A 62 5.41 -2.33 -4.97
N LEU A 63 6.02 -2.29 -6.16
CA LEU A 63 6.78 -1.13 -6.64
C LEU A 63 5.87 0.10 -6.86
N LEU A 64 4.65 -0.08 -7.35
CA LEU A 64 3.67 1.01 -7.46
C LEU A 64 3.34 1.60 -6.08
N LYS A 65 3.15 0.76 -5.05
CA LYS A 65 2.95 1.23 -3.67
C LYS A 65 4.15 2.03 -3.16
N ILE A 66 5.37 1.57 -3.41
CA ILE A 66 6.59 2.30 -3.06
C ILE A 66 6.63 3.66 -3.77
N GLY A 67 6.29 3.72 -5.06
CA GLY A 67 6.19 4.98 -5.81
C GLY A 67 5.19 5.97 -5.22
N MET A 68 4.03 5.50 -4.77
CA MET A 68 3.04 6.32 -4.05
C MET A 68 3.59 6.86 -2.72
N ILE A 69 4.31 6.03 -1.96
CA ILE A 69 4.95 6.44 -0.71
C ILE A 69 6.01 7.52 -0.96
N ILE A 70 6.87 7.34 -1.96
CA ILE A 70 7.88 8.33 -2.33
C ILE A 70 7.21 9.65 -2.72
N THR A 71 6.15 9.59 -3.52
CA THR A 71 5.38 10.79 -3.91
C THR A 71 4.80 11.50 -2.68
N TYR A 72 4.19 10.75 -1.75
CA TYR A 72 3.67 11.29 -0.50
C TYR A 72 4.77 11.96 0.35
N LEU A 73 5.93 11.34 0.47
CA LEU A 73 7.08 11.88 1.21
C LEU A 73 7.57 13.19 0.60
N ILE A 74 7.74 13.24 -0.72
CA ILE A 74 8.14 14.45 -1.44
C ILE A 74 7.12 15.58 -1.19
N PHE A 75 5.82 15.32 -1.35
CA PHE A 75 4.78 16.30 -1.10
C PHE A 75 4.75 16.77 0.36
N SER A 76 4.93 15.86 1.31
CA SER A 76 4.97 16.14 2.74
C SER A 76 6.15 17.04 3.11
N ILE A 77 7.35 16.71 2.61
CA ILE A 77 8.57 17.51 2.83
C ILE A 77 8.40 18.90 2.21
N LEU A 78 7.90 18.99 0.96
CA LEU A 78 7.64 20.27 0.31
C LEU A 78 6.61 21.11 1.08
N ALA A 79 5.55 20.49 1.61
CA ALA A 79 4.55 21.18 2.44
C ALA A 79 5.16 21.74 3.73
N LEU A 80 6.10 21.01 4.37
CA LEU A 80 6.82 21.46 5.56
C LEU A 80 7.75 22.65 5.27
N ILE A 81 8.50 22.60 4.17
CA ILE A 81 9.49 23.61 3.79
C ILE A 81 8.80 24.87 3.28
N LYS A 82 7.96 24.73 2.24
CA LYS A 82 7.35 25.87 1.53
C LYS A 82 6.17 26.47 2.27
N LYS A 83 5.55 25.73 3.21
CA LYS A 83 4.41 26.17 4.05
C LYS A 83 3.21 26.72 3.23
N GLN A 84 3.10 26.34 1.95
CA GLN A 84 2.07 26.83 1.05
C GLN A 84 0.73 26.12 1.30
N LYS A 85 -0.36 26.89 1.37
CA LYS A 85 -1.71 26.36 1.57
C LYS A 85 -2.14 25.37 0.48
N ARG A 86 -1.69 25.56 -0.77
CA ARG A 86 -2.00 24.67 -1.91
C ARG A 86 -1.37 23.27 -1.73
N LEU A 87 -0.12 23.19 -1.27
CA LEU A 87 0.55 21.91 -1.00
C LEU A 87 -0.14 21.13 0.12
N ILE A 88 -0.57 21.82 1.17
CA ILE A 88 -1.32 21.20 2.27
C ILE A 88 -2.67 20.65 1.78
N LYS A 89 -3.39 21.40 0.93
CA LYS A 89 -4.63 20.90 0.30
C LYS A 89 -4.37 19.68 -0.59
N GLY A 90 -3.32 19.72 -1.40
CA GLY A 90 -2.91 18.58 -2.23
C GLY A 90 -2.59 17.34 -1.40
N LEU A 91 -1.88 17.51 -0.27
CA LEU A 91 -1.59 16.42 0.66
C LEU A 91 -2.88 15.80 1.22
N LEU A 92 -3.87 16.61 1.62
CA LEU A 92 -5.14 16.11 2.12
C LEU A 92 -5.92 15.31 1.06
N ILE A 93 -5.90 15.76 -0.21
CA ILE A 93 -6.53 15.03 -1.31
C ILE A 93 -5.82 13.70 -1.54
N PHE A 94 -4.49 13.70 -1.51
CA PHE A 94 -3.70 12.48 -1.65
C PHE A 94 -3.98 11.49 -0.50
N GLU A 95 -4.01 11.98 0.74
CA GLU A 95 -4.37 11.18 1.92
C GLU A 95 -5.78 10.57 1.78
N LEU A 96 -6.74 11.31 1.23
CA LEU A 96 -8.09 10.80 0.97
C LEU A 96 -8.09 9.67 -0.07
N ILE A 97 -7.32 9.82 -1.16
CA ILE A 97 -7.18 8.77 -2.18
C ILE A 97 -6.58 7.50 -1.57
N VAL A 98 -5.53 7.64 -0.76
CA VAL A 98 -4.91 6.52 -0.04
C VAL A 98 -5.90 5.88 0.94
N LEU A 99 -6.68 6.68 1.67
CA LEU A 99 -7.69 6.17 2.59
C LEU A 99 -8.77 5.36 1.87
N ILE A 100 -9.28 5.83 0.73
CA ILE A 100 -10.22 5.08 -0.10
C ILE A 100 -9.61 3.75 -0.56
N TRP A 101 -8.34 3.77 -0.97
CA TRP A 101 -7.63 2.57 -1.37
C TRP A 101 -7.45 1.58 -0.20
N VAL A 102 -7.07 2.05 0.99
CA VAL A 102 -6.95 1.23 2.20
C VAL A 102 -8.30 0.64 2.60
N ILE A 103 -9.38 1.42 2.58
CA ILE A 103 -10.74 0.93 2.87
C ILE A 103 -11.13 -0.17 1.89
N ARG A 104 -10.90 0.04 0.59
CA ARG A 104 -11.15 -0.98 -0.43
C ARG A 104 -10.32 -2.24 -0.16
N TYR A 105 -9.04 -2.08 0.19
CA TYR A 105 -8.16 -3.21 0.47
C TYR A 105 -8.62 -3.97 1.71
N LEU A 106 -8.96 -3.29 2.80
CA LEU A 106 -9.53 -3.91 4.02
C LEU A 106 -10.87 -4.60 3.74
N TYR A 107 -11.72 -3.99 2.91
CA TYR A 107 -12.97 -4.61 2.49
C TYR A 107 -12.72 -5.90 1.69
N LEU A 108 -11.82 -5.85 0.69
CA LEU A 108 -11.44 -7.03 -0.08
C LEU A 108 -10.83 -8.10 0.82
N PHE A 109 -9.98 -7.72 1.76
CA PHE A 109 -9.34 -8.62 2.73
C PHE A 109 -10.34 -9.25 3.71
N TYR A 110 -11.34 -8.49 4.16
CA TYR A 110 -12.45 -9.00 4.96
C TYR A 110 -13.35 -9.94 4.14
N ALA A 111 -13.71 -9.54 2.93
CA ALA A 111 -14.56 -10.31 2.03
C ALA A 111 -13.88 -11.60 1.55
N SER A 112 -12.55 -11.60 1.39
CA SER A 112 -11.75 -12.77 1.02
C SER A 112 -11.54 -13.76 2.17
N GLY A 113 -12.01 -13.42 3.38
CA GLY A 113 -11.74 -14.16 4.59
C GLY A 113 -10.30 -13.94 5.07
N PHE A 114 -10.16 -13.49 6.32
CA PHE A 114 -8.94 -13.75 7.08
C PHE A 114 -8.76 -15.27 7.08
N ASP A 115 -7.67 -15.76 6.51
CA ASP A 115 -7.26 -17.17 6.48
C ASP A 115 -8.08 -18.13 5.61
N HIS A 116 -7.38 -18.77 4.66
CA HIS A 116 -7.35 -20.23 4.56
C HIS A 116 -8.70 -20.98 4.51
N TYR A 117 -9.72 -20.48 3.80
CA TYR A 117 -10.89 -21.31 3.50
C TYR A 117 -10.59 -22.16 2.24
N PRO A 118 -10.44 -23.49 2.34
CA PRO A 118 -10.31 -24.37 1.17
C PRO A 118 -11.56 -24.40 0.27
N GLY A 119 -12.62 -23.68 0.65
CA GLY A 119 -13.81 -23.42 -0.15
C GLY A 119 -14.03 -21.94 -0.47
N PHE A 120 -13.01 -21.08 -0.38
CA PHE A 120 -13.12 -19.72 -0.91
C PHE A 120 -13.14 -19.82 -2.43
N ASP A 121 -14.32 -19.64 -3.00
CA ASP A 121 -14.54 -19.63 -4.43
C ASP A 121 -14.26 -18.21 -4.98
N PRO A 122 -13.14 -17.98 -5.68
CA PRO A 122 -12.84 -16.69 -6.27
C PRO A 122 -13.82 -16.28 -7.37
N TYR A 123 -14.74 -17.15 -7.81
CA TYR A 123 -15.71 -16.88 -8.87
C TYR A 123 -17.01 -16.21 -8.40
N ILE A 124 -17.16 -15.93 -7.10
CA ILE A 124 -18.35 -15.23 -6.57
C ILE A 124 -18.19 -13.69 -6.60
N PHE A 125 -17.00 -13.17 -6.94
CA PHE A 125 -16.75 -11.73 -7.10
C PHE A 125 -15.81 -11.36 -8.26
#